data_AF-A0A6N9QZ21-F1
#
_entry.id   AF-A0A6N9QZ21-F1
#
_cell.length_a   1.000
_cell.length_b   1.000
_cell.length_c   1.000
_cell.angle_alpha   90.00
_cell.angle_beta   90.00
_cell.angle_gamma   90.00
#
_symmetry.space_group_name_H-M   'P 1'
#
loop_
_entity.id
_entity.type
_entity.pdbx_description
1 polymer ?
#
loop_
_entity_poly.entity_id
_entity_poly.type
_entity_poly.pdbx_seq_one_letter_code
_entity_poly.pdbx_strand_id
1 'polypeptide(L)'
;MSSRPPAPPAGAWRVLAVALALVLVLVLAAGLWARWRPLSDDDAARLGARATVASVRTGLHPDPSVLPDAVLADQEAAFGPAATPSQARHLEARGAGAPPSSLADAAARLEDVARTSPDGELAATAASVAASWWAAEPPPTGADATNGAASSCEPARLAAVTALDRARFTAEAATARIPADAAQAGAVDGVTNTLDATLREPAVTPLLSCDPAPVAGGHVLPAGFTEDPARAVGGTLRETSAALVSAVAASSPEDRDWLLTALRETAGAAQQLDPEHPVTALPGRD
;
A
#
# COMPACT_ATOMS: atom_id res chain seq x y z
N MET A 1 72.63 40.98 -15.75
CA MET A 1 71.70 40.32 -14.80
C MET A 1 70.30 40.33 -15.41
N SER A 2 69.80 39.17 -15.82
CA SER A 2 68.39 38.95 -16.18
C SER A 2 68.14 37.45 -16.14
N SER A 3 67.70 36.96 -14.98
CA SER A 3 67.31 35.56 -14.78
C SER A 3 65.86 35.41 -15.23
N ARG A 4 65.64 34.73 -16.36
CA ARG A 4 64.30 34.32 -16.80
C ARG A 4 63.71 33.32 -15.80
N PRO A 5 62.41 33.41 -15.47
CA PRO A 5 61.75 32.41 -14.65
C PRO A 5 61.63 31.08 -15.43
N PRO A 6 61.69 29.93 -14.74
CA PRO A 6 61.57 28.62 -15.40
C PRO A 6 60.16 28.43 -15.97
N ALA A 7 60.09 28.01 -17.23
CA ALA A 7 58.84 27.63 -17.87
C ALA A 7 58.21 26.44 -17.13
N PRO A 8 56.87 26.41 -16.93
CA PRO A 8 56.21 25.30 -16.27
C PRO A 8 56.38 24.01 -17.10
N PRO A 9 56.53 22.84 -16.46
CA PRO A 9 56.82 21.60 -17.16
C PRO A 9 55.63 21.24 -18.06
N ALA A 10 55.91 21.12 -19.37
CA ALA A 10 54.94 20.77 -20.42
C ALA A 10 54.20 19.43 -20.19
N GLY A 11 54.63 18.63 -19.22
CA GLY A 11 53.97 17.38 -18.81
C GLY A 11 52.70 17.57 -17.99
N ALA A 12 52.61 18.60 -17.14
CA ALA A 12 51.48 18.76 -16.21
C ALA A 12 50.15 19.00 -16.95
N TRP A 13 50.19 19.78 -18.03
CA TRP A 13 49.02 20.07 -18.86
C TRP A 13 48.55 18.85 -19.65
N ARG A 14 49.49 17.99 -20.10
CA ARG A 14 49.15 16.72 -20.76
C ARG A 14 48.50 15.74 -19.79
N VAL A 15 48.99 15.66 -18.55
CA VAL A 15 48.39 14.79 -17.51
C VAL A 15 46.97 15.27 -17.16
N LEU A 16 46.77 16.58 -17.00
CA LEU A 16 45.43 17.15 -16.75
C LEU A 16 44.47 16.88 -17.92
N ALA A 17 44.92 17.06 -19.16
CA ALA A 17 44.11 16.81 -20.34
C ALA A 17 43.73 15.32 -20.47
N VAL A 18 44.65 14.41 -20.18
CA VAL A 18 44.36 12.96 -20.15
C VAL A 18 43.39 12.60 -19.03
N ALA A 19 43.54 13.19 -17.84
CA ALA A 19 42.61 12.97 -16.73
C ALA A 19 41.20 13.45 -17.07
N LEU A 20 41.06 14.65 -17.66
CA LEU A 20 39.78 15.19 -18.13
C LEU A 20 39.15 14.33 -19.22
N ALA A 21 39.95 13.86 -20.19
CA ALA A 21 39.47 12.97 -21.24
C ALA A 21 38.99 11.63 -20.65
N LEU A 22 39.70 11.06 -19.69
CA LEU A 22 39.28 9.85 -18.98
C LEU A 22 37.98 10.05 -18.20
N VAL A 23 37.84 11.17 -17.49
CA VAL A 23 36.59 11.52 -16.78
C VAL A 23 35.44 11.68 -17.78
N LEU A 24 35.65 12.36 -18.90
CA LEU A 24 34.65 12.51 -19.95
C LEU A 24 34.23 11.15 -20.52
N VAL A 25 35.19 10.27 -20.81
CA VAL A 25 34.93 8.90 -21.29
C VAL A 25 34.16 8.10 -20.24
N LEU A 26 34.51 8.21 -18.95
CA LEU A 26 33.78 7.57 -17.86
C LEU A 26 32.34 8.08 -17.74
N VAL A 27 32.11 9.39 -17.86
CA VAL A 27 30.77 9.99 -17.83
C VAL A 27 29.95 9.54 -19.05
N LEU A 28 30.55 9.53 -20.23
CA LEU A 28 29.90 9.05 -21.46
C LEU A 28 29.62 7.55 -21.40
N ALA A 29 30.55 6.75 -20.87
CA ALA A 29 30.38 5.32 -20.68
C ALA A 29 29.31 5.03 -19.62
N ALA A 30 29.26 5.78 -18.52
CA ALA A 30 28.22 5.66 -17.50
C ALA A 30 26.84 6.07 -18.06
N GLY A 31 26.76 7.15 -18.84
CA GLY A 31 25.53 7.58 -19.50
C GLY A 31 25.07 6.60 -20.58
N LEU A 32 26.00 6.02 -21.33
CA LEU A 32 25.71 4.97 -22.31
C LEU A 32 25.28 3.67 -21.61
N TRP A 33 25.93 3.30 -20.51
CA TRP A 33 25.58 2.12 -19.72
C TRP A 33 24.20 2.27 -19.07
N ALA A 34 23.88 3.45 -18.53
CA ALA A 34 22.55 3.76 -18.02
C ALA A 34 21.46 3.69 -19.11
N ARG A 35 21.79 4.03 -20.36
CA ARG A 35 20.88 3.90 -21.50
C ARG A 35 20.59 2.44 -21.89
N TRP A 36 21.48 1.51 -21.56
CA TRP A 36 21.35 0.09 -21.88
C TRP A 36 20.94 -0.77 -20.69
N ARG A 37 20.81 -0.17 -19.50
CA ARG A 37 20.40 -0.92 -18.31
C ARG A 37 18.96 -1.41 -18.53
N PRO A 38 18.71 -2.73 -18.52
CA PRO A 38 17.36 -3.23 -18.59
C PRO A 38 16.58 -2.68 -17.39
N LEU A 39 15.38 -2.21 -17.66
CA LEU A 39 14.43 -1.80 -16.63
C LEU A 39 14.16 -3.04 -15.78
N SER A 40 14.42 -2.97 -14.47
CA SER A 40 14.06 -4.08 -13.59
C SER A 40 12.55 -4.27 -13.63
N ASP A 41 12.10 -5.49 -13.38
CA ASP A 41 10.67 -5.77 -13.40
C ASP A 41 9.93 -5.01 -12.28
N ASP A 42 10.59 -4.76 -11.16
CA ASP A 42 10.08 -3.90 -10.08
C ASP A 42 9.93 -2.44 -10.51
N ASP A 43 10.94 -1.87 -11.19
CA ASP A 43 10.84 -0.51 -11.73
C ASP A 43 9.77 -0.43 -12.82
N ALA A 44 9.56 -1.51 -13.59
CA ALA A 44 8.56 -1.57 -14.64
C ALA A 44 7.16 -1.62 -14.04
N ALA A 45 6.95 -2.47 -13.02
CA ALA A 45 5.70 -2.58 -12.29
C ALA A 45 5.35 -1.26 -11.60
N ARG A 46 6.31 -0.64 -10.91
CA ARG A 46 6.11 0.66 -10.27
C ARG A 46 5.74 1.75 -11.27
N LEU A 47 6.51 1.89 -12.35
CA LEU A 47 6.26 2.93 -13.35
C LEU A 47 4.97 2.66 -14.14
N GLY A 48 4.61 1.41 -14.38
CA GLY A 48 3.34 1.01 -14.99
C GLY A 48 2.13 1.31 -14.10
N ALA A 49 2.24 1.02 -12.80
CA ALA A 49 1.23 1.38 -11.80
C ALA A 49 1.02 2.90 -11.75
N ARG A 50 2.12 3.67 -11.68
CA ARG A 50 2.06 5.14 -11.74
C ARG A 50 1.40 5.63 -13.03
N ALA A 51 1.79 5.09 -14.19
CA ALA A 51 1.22 5.48 -15.47
C ALA A 51 -0.28 5.20 -15.54
N THR A 52 -0.74 4.13 -14.90
CA THR A 52 -2.17 3.80 -14.77
C THR A 52 -2.90 4.89 -13.98
N VAL A 53 -2.39 5.33 -12.83
CA VAL A 53 -2.97 6.46 -12.06
C VAL A 53 -2.99 7.76 -12.87
N ALA A 54 -1.87 8.10 -13.52
CA ALA A 54 -1.78 9.30 -14.34
C ALA A 54 -2.78 9.29 -15.51
N SER A 55 -3.03 8.12 -16.09
CA SER A 55 -4.00 7.95 -17.18
C SER A 55 -5.46 8.02 -16.72
N VAL A 56 -5.77 7.57 -15.50
CA VAL A 56 -7.11 7.74 -14.90
C VAL A 56 -7.38 9.23 -14.68
N ARG A 57 -6.41 9.94 -14.12
CA ARG A 57 -6.48 11.38 -13.87
C ARG A 57 -6.69 12.19 -15.15
N THR A 58 -5.94 11.88 -16.21
CA THR A 58 -5.96 12.67 -17.46
C THR A 58 -6.95 12.18 -18.51
N GLY A 59 -7.36 10.91 -18.44
CA GLY A 59 -8.18 10.27 -19.47
C GLY A 59 -9.60 9.98 -19.03
N LEU A 60 -9.80 9.45 -17.81
CA LEU A 60 -11.11 8.97 -17.36
C LEU A 60 -11.95 10.01 -16.62
N HIS A 61 -11.33 11.08 -16.09
CA HIS A 61 -12.00 12.20 -15.42
C HIS A 61 -13.08 11.73 -14.43
N PRO A 62 -12.70 10.94 -13.41
CA PRO A 62 -13.66 10.38 -12.45
C PRO A 62 -14.41 11.50 -11.71
N ASP A 63 -15.59 11.19 -11.19
CA ASP A 63 -16.42 12.16 -10.48
C ASP A 63 -15.62 12.77 -9.32
N PRO A 64 -15.39 14.10 -9.31
CA PRO A 64 -14.57 14.75 -8.30
C PRO A 64 -15.17 14.67 -6.89
N SER A 65 -16.46 14.34 -6.75
CA SER A 65 -17.09 14.08 -5.46
C SER A 65 -16.68 12.74 -4.85
N VAL A 66 -16.18 11.81 -5.66
CA VAL A 66 -15.79 10.45 -5.23
C VAL A 66 -14.27 10.27 -5.29
N LEU A 67 -13.61 10.82 -6.31
CA LEU A 67 -12.16 10.82 -6.48
C LEU A 67 -11.68 12.25 -6.80
N PRO A 68 -11.41 13.06 -5.76
CA PRO A 68 -10.86 14.39 -5.93
C PRO A 68 -9.49 14.37 -6.61
N ASP A 69 -9.20 15.40 -7.40
CA ASP A 69 -7.95 15.50 -8.15
C ASP A 69 -6.69 15.55 -7.26
N ALA A 70 -6.84 16.06 -6.02
CA ALA A 70 -5.80 16.03 -5.00
C ALA A 70 -5.48 14.60 -4.54
N VAL A 71 -6.50 13.75 -4.36
CA VAL A 71 -6.33 12.34 -3.99
C VAL A 71 -5.62 11.59 -5.11
N LEU A 72 -6.01 11.82 -6.37
CA LEU A 72 -5.32 11.23 -7.52
C LEU A 72 -3.85 11.67 -7.61
N ALA A 73 -3.55 12.92 -7.27
CA ALA A 73 -2.17 13.41 -7.23
C ALA A 73 -1.34 12.74 -6.12
N ASP A 74 -1.92 12.55 -4.93
CA ASP A 74 -1.27 11.86 -3.81
C ASP A 74 -1.06 10.37 -4.11
N GLN A 75 -2.06 9.72 -4.72
CA GLN A 75 -1.96 8.32 -5.20
C GLN A 75 -0.86 8.17 -6.25
N GLU A 76 -0.73 9.11 -7.18
CA GLU A 76 0.35 9.09 -8.17
C GLU A 76 1.73 9.28 -7.52
N ALA A 77 1.82 10.18 -6.53
CA ALA A 77 3.05 10.46 -5.80
C ALA A 77 3.51 9.28 -4.94
N ALA A 78 2.58 8.47 -4.42
CA ALA A 78 2.90 7.27 -3.65
C ALA A 78 3.72 6.23 -4.44
N PHE A 79 3.62 6.20 -5.77
CA PHE A 79 4.44 5.33 -6.62
C PHE A 79 5.84 5.90 -6.93
N GLY A 80 6.25 6.99 -6.27
CA GLY A 80 7.62 7.52 -6.33
C GLY A 80 7.82 8.61 -7.38
N PRO A 81 8.95 8.66 -8.12
CA PRO A 81 9.18 9.65 -9.17
C PRO A 81 8.66 9.21 -10.55
N ALA A 82 8.41 10.19 -11.43
CA ALA A 82 8.01 9.93 -12.80
C ALA A 82 9.12 9.25 -13.63
N ALA A 83 8.73 8.49 -14.65
CA ALA A 83 9.66 7.82 -15.57
C ALA A 83 10.54 8.84 -16.30
N THR A 84 11.83 8.56 -16.41
CA THR A 84 12.70 9.27 -17.34
C THR A 84 12.32 8.96 -18.80
N PRO A 85 12.69 9.81 -19.79
CA PRO A 85 12.37 9.57 -21.19
C PRO A 85 12.92 8.25 -21.79
N SER A 86 13.98 7.69 -21.20
CA SER A 86 14.47 6.35 -21.57
C SER A 86 13.59 5.25 -20.98
N GLN A 87 13.16 5.38 -19.72
CA GLN A 87 12.30 4.40 -19.07
C GLN A 87 10.91 4.35 -19.71
N ALA A 88 10.34 5.50 -20.09
CA ALA A 88 9.07 5.59 -20.80
C ALA A 88 9.09 4.81 -22.14
N ARG A 89 10.16 4.97 -22.94
CA ARG A 89 10.33 4.21 -24.19
C ARG A 89 10.46 2.70 -23.98
N HIS A 90 11.08 2.28 -22.87
CA HIS A 90 11.16 0.85 -22.53
C HIS A 90 9.82 0.28 -22.08
N LEU A 91 8.99 1.05 -21.37
CA LEU A 91 7.61 0.67 -21.01
C LEU A 91 6.72 0.54 -22.24
N GLU A 92 6.79 1.51 -23.17
CA GLU A 92 6.08 1.45 -24.46
C GLU A 92 6.48 0.19 -25.26
N ALA A 93 7.78 -0.11 -25.33
CA ALA A 93 8.27 -1.31 -26.02
C ALA A 93 7.79 -2.63 -25.38
N ARG A 94 7.45 -2.62 -24.08
CA ARG A 94 6.86 -3.78 -23.36
C ARG A 94 5.33 -3.83 -23.45
N GLY A 95 4.69 -2.87 -24.10
CA GLY A 95 3.22 -2.78 -24.17
C GLY A 95 2.55 -2.28 -22.88
N ALA A 96 3.32 -1.80 -21.90
CA ALA A 96 2.85 -1.39 -20.58
C ALA A 96 2.26 0.05 -20.57
N GLY A 97 1.58 0.47 -21.63
CA GLY A 97 1.15 1.86 -21.84
C GLY A 97 -0.22 2.03 -22.49
N ALA A 98 -0.98 0.95 -22.68
CA ALA A 98 -2.37 1.09 -23.11
C ALA A 98 -3.15 1.82 -22.01
N PRO A 99 -3.86 2.92 -22.30
CA PRO A 99 -4.68 3.58 -21.29
C PRO A 99 -5.78 2.60 -20.80
N PRO A 100 -6.13 2.63 -19.51
CA PRO A 100 -7.25 1.86 -19.00
C PRO A 100 -8.55 2.37 -19.62
N SER A 101 -9.47 1.45 -19.92
CA SER A 101 -10.77 1.80 -20.51
C SER A 101 -11.82 2.24 -19.49
N SER A 102 -11.60 1.94 -18.20
CA SER A 102 -12.51 2.27 -17.10
C SER A 102 -11.75 2.28 -15.76
N LEU A 103 -12.41 2.77 -14.69
CA LEU A 103 -11.88 2.67 -13.32
C LEU A 103 -11.70 1.20 -12.89
N ALA A 104 -12.66 0.31 -13.20
CA ALA A 104 -12.51 -1.14 -13.02
C ALA A 104 -11.26 -1.72 -13.67
N ASP A 105 -11.01 -1.38 -14.95
CA ASP A 105 -9.83 -1.87 -15.68
C ASP A 105 -8.54 -1.33 -15.06
N ALA A 106 -8.53 -0.05 -14.67
CA ALA A 106 -7.40 0.55 -13.98
C ALA A 106 -7.13 -0.12 -12.62
N ALA A 107 -8.18 -0.42 -11.85
CA ALA A 107 -8.08 -1.08 -10.56
C ALA A 107 -7.60 -2.54 -10.71
N ALA A 108 -8.13 -3.28 -11.68
CA ALA A 108 -7.72 -4.66 -11.96
C ALA A 108 -6.23 -4.75 -12.33
N ARG A 109 -5.71 -3.79 -13.10
CA ARG A 109 -4.28 -3.72 -13.44
C ARG A 109 -3.40 -3.45 -12.23
N LEU A 110 -3.82 -2.58 -11.31
CA LEU A 110 -3.12 -2.35 -10.05
C LEU A 110 -3.17 -3.57 -9.12
N GLU A 111 -4.28 -4.31 -9.13
CA GLU A 111 -4.39 -5.56 -8.37
C GLU A 111 -3.46 -6.65 -8.91
N ASP A 112 -3.28 -6.71 -10.23
CA ASP A 112 -2.29 -7.61 -10.84
C ASP A 112 -0.86 -7.25 -10.43
N VAL A 113 -0.53 -5.95 -10.38
CA VAL A 113 0.75 -5.46 -9.82
C VAL A 113 0.88 -5.87 -8.36
N ALA A 114 -0.17 -5.70 -7.55
CA ALA A 114 -0.15 -6.08 -6.14
C ALA A 114 0.11 -7.57 -5.92
N ARG A 115 -0.42 -8.43 -6.81
CA ARG A 115 -0.28 -9.90 -6.70
C ARG A 115 1.06 -10.41 -7.19
N THR A 116 1.64 -9.75 -8.19
CA THR A 116 2.84 -10.23 -8.90
C THR A 116 4.13 -9.54 -8.46
N SER A 117 4.04 -8.38 -7.80
CA SER A 117 5.20 -7.63 -7.31
C SER A 117 5.85 -8.33 -6.11
N PRO A 118 7.17 -8.62 -6.14
CA PRO A 118 7.92 -9.09 -4.99
C PRO A 118 8.25 -7.97 -3.98
N ASP A 119 8.12 -6.71 -4.39
CA ASP A 119 8.22 -5.54 -3.50
C ASP A 119 6.90 -5.36 -2.74
N GLY A 120 6.96 -5.57 -1.42
CA GLY A 120 5.80 -5.51 -0.53
C GLY A 120 5.21 -4.11 -0.35
N GLU A 121 6.03 -3.05 -0.45
CA GLU A 121 5.55 -1.66 -0.33
C GLU A 121 4.81 -1.25 -1.61
N LEU A 122 5.38 -1.61 -2.77
CA LEU A 122 4.71 -1.43 -4.06
C LEU A 122 3.41 -2.24 -4.14
N ALA A 123 3.45 -3.49 -3.68
CA ALA A 123 2.27 -4.35 -3.69
C ALA A 123 1.14 -3.80 -2.81
N ALA A 124 1.48 -3.34 -1.59
CA ALA A 124 0.51 -2.74 -0.67
C ALA A 124 -0.06 -1.43 -1.23
N THR A 125 0.77 -0.59 -1.86
CA THR A 125 0.33 0.68 -2.47
C THR A 125 -0.56 0.43 -3.68
N ALA A 126 -0.23 -0.53 -4.53
CA ALA A 126 -1.06 -0.90 -5.67
C ALA A 126 -2.41 -1.47 -5.22
N ALA A 127 -2.42 -2.33 -4.20
CA ALA A 127 -3.64 -2.89 -3.62
C ALA A 127 -4.56 -1.81 -3.01
N SER A 128 -3.99 -0.86 -2.25
CA SER A 128 -4.78 0.20 -1.60
C SER A 128 -5.43 1.14 -2.62
N VAL A 129 -4.69 1.51 -3.68
CA VAL A 129 -5.22 2.34 -4.77
C VAL A 129 -6.28 1.58 -5.57
N ALA A 130 -6.03 0.31 -5.91
CA ALA A 130 -7.04 -0.53 -6.59
C ALA A 130 -8.34 -0.62 -5.79
N ALA A 131 -8.25 -0.87 -4.47
CA ALA A 131 -9.39 -0.93 -3.59
C ALA A 131 -10.17 0.40 -3.54
N SER A 132 -9.46 1.53 -3.55
CA SER A 132 -10.08 2.86 -3.57
C SER A 132 -10.93 3.11 -4.82
N TRP A 133 -10.44 2.66 -5.99
CA TRP A 133 -11.15 2.86 -7.26
C TRP A 133 -12.32 1.89 -7.41
N TRP A 134 -12.19 0.67 -6.90
CA TRP A 134 -13.32 -0.25 -6.81
C TRP A 134 -14.44 0.29 -5.92
N ALA A 135 -14.11 0.97 -4.82
CA ALA A 135 -15.10 1.59 -3.95
C ALA A 135 -15.79 2.82 -4.59
N ALA A 136 -15.15 3.42 -5.59
CA ALA A 136 -15.68 4.57 -6.32
C ALA A 136 -16.62 4.20 -7.47
N GLU A 137 -16.68 2.92 -7.85
CA GLU A 137 -17.50 2.47 -8.97
C GLU A 137 -18.93 2.15 -8.52
N PRO A 138 -19.97 2.65 -9.22
CA PRO A 138 -21.35 2.35 -8.86
C PRO A 138 -21.64 0.85 -9.03
N PRO A 139 -22.41 0.22 -8.14
CA PRO A 139 -22.71 -1.20 -8.23
C PRO A 139 -23.45 -1.53 -9.53
N PRO A 140 -23.18 -2.69 -10.17
CA PRO A 140 -23.93 -3.13 -11.33
C PRO A 140 -25.40 -3.35 -10.94
N THR A 141 -26.33 -2.86 -11.76
CA THR A 141 -27.76 -3.07 -11.57
C THR A 141 -28.13 -4.52 -11.83
N GLY A 142 -28.31 -5.28 -10.75
CA GLY A 142 -28.99 -6.57 -10.74
C GLY A 142 -28.06 -7.79 -10.81
N ALA A 143 -27.81 -8.41 -9.66
CA ALA A 143 -27.38 -9.80 -9.57
C ALA A 143 -28.04 -10.44 -8.34
N ASP A 144 -28.78 -11.53 -8.56
CA ASP A 144 -29.51 -12.28 -7.55
C ASP A 144 -28.58 -13.05 -6.60
N ALA A 145 -28.81 -12.88 -5.30
CA ALA A 145 -28.11 -13.56 -4.22
C ALA A 145 -28.62 -15.00 -4.01
N THR A 146 -27.95 -16.01 -4.58
CA THR A 146 -28.22 -17.43 -4.20
C THR A 146 -27.00 -18.36 -4.13
N ASN A 147 -25.76 -17.90 -4.26
CA ASN A 147 -24.56 -18.76 -4.19
C ASN A 147 -23.70 -18.58 -2.92
N GLY A 148 -24.32 -18.32 -1.76
CA GLY A 148 -23.66 -17.75 -0.56
C GLY A 148 -22.92 -18.68 0.42
N ALA A 149 -22.80 -19.99 0.19
CA ALA A 149 -22.21 -20.90 1.20
C ALA A 149 -20.79 -21.40 0.89
N ALA A 150 -20.36 -21.38 -0.38
CA ALA A 150 -19.00 -21.80 -0.77
C ALA A 150 -18.02 -20.61 -0.92
N SER A 151 -18.54 -19.39 -1.06
CA SER A 151 -17.76 -18.14 -1.12
C SER A 151 -17.50 -17.51 0.25
N SER A 152 -18.14 -17.98 1.32
CA SER A 152 -17.98 -17.42 2.66
C SER A 152 -16.60 -17.77 3.24
N CYS A 153 -16.18 -19.03 3.20
CA CYS A 153 -14.91 -19.48 3.80
C CYS A 153 -13.64 -19.14 2.98
N GLU A 154 -13.65 -18.06 2.20
CA GLU A 154 -12.49 -17.62 1.44
C GLU A 154 -11.29 -17.35 2.38
N PRO A 155 -10.09 -17.90 2.11
CA PRO A 155 -8.96 -17.86 3.04
C PRO A 155 -8.57 -16.44 3.48
N ALA A 156 -8.64 -15.46 2.57
CA ALA A 156 -8.32 -14.07 2.90
C ALA A 156 -9.33 -13.46 3.90
N ARG A 157 -10.61 -13.81 3.80
CA ARG A 157 -11.66 -13.36 4.74
C ARG A 157 -11.49 -14.01 6.10
N LEU A 158 -11.19 -15.31 6.13
CA LEU A 158 -10.90 -16.02 7.38
C LEU A 158 -9.67 -15.44 8.07
N ALA A 159 -8.61 -15.12 7.32
CA ALA A 159 -7.42 -14.45 7.84
C ALA A 159 -7.76 -13.07 8.43
N ALA A 160 -8.61 -12.28 7.76
CA ALA A 160 -9.05 -10.98 8.26
C ALA A 160 -9.86 -11.08 9.56
N VAL A 161 -10.83 -12.00 9.64
CA VAL A 161 -11.61 -12.21 10.88
C VAL A 161 -10.71 -12.72 12.01
N THR A 162 -9.75 -13.60 11.70
CA THR A 162 -8.75 -14.08 12.68
C THR A 162 -7.89 -12.92 13.21
N ALA A 163 -7.50 -11.99 12.32
CA ALA A 163 -6.72 -10.82 12.72
C ALA A 163 -7.54 -9.84 13.57
N LEU A 164 -8.81 -9.61 13.23
CA LEU A 164 -9.75 -8.82 14.03
C LEU A 164 -9.95 -9.43 15.42
N ASP A 165 -10.13 -10.74 15.52
CA ASP A 165 -10.27 -11.46 16.79
C ASP A 165 -8.99 -11.35 17.65
N ARG A 166 -7.81 -11.48 17.04
CA ARG A 166 -6.52 -11.27 17.73
C ARG A 166 -6.35 -9.83 18.22
N ALA A 167 -6.72 -8.85 17.40
CA ALA A 167 -6.66 -7.45 17.76
C ALA A 167 -7.58 -7.15 18.95
N ARG A 168 -8.79 -7.71 18.93
CA ARG A 168 -9.74 -7.59 20.04
C ARG A 168 -9.16 -8.19 21.32
N PHE A 169 -8.64 -9.41 21.26
CA PHE A 169 -8.01 -10.06 22.41
C PHE A 169 -6.86 -9.24 22.98
N THR A 170 -6.02 -8.65 22.12
CA THR A 170 -4.90 -7.80 22.53
C THR A 170 -5.39 -6.50 23.18
N ALA A 171 -6.45 -5.88 22.64
CA ALA A 171 -7.07 -4.69 23.20
C ALA A 171 -7.71 -4.98 24.58
N GLU A 172 -8.48 -6.07 24.72
CA GLU A 172 -9.04 -6.51 26.01
C GLU A 172 -7.96 -6.81 27.05
N ALA A 173 -6.84 -7.42 26.63
CA ALA A 173 -5.70 -7.60 27.53
C ALA A 173 -5.07 -6.26 27.94
N ALA A 174 -5.03 -5.29 27.03
CA ALA A 174 -4.44 -3.96 27.29
C ALA A 174 -5.32 -3.14 28.24
N THR A 175 -6.64 -3.19 28.12
CA THR A 175 -7.56 -2.50 29.06
C THR A 175 -7.39 -2.99 30.50
N ALA A 176 -7.07 -4.27 30.69
CA ALA A 176 -6.76 -4.82 32.01
C ALA A 176 -5.41 -4.35 32.59
N ARG A 177 -4.52 -3.75 31.78
CA ARG A 177 -3.17 -3.34 32.17
C ARG A 177 -2.98 -1.83 32.21
N ILE A 178 -3.70 -1.09 31.38
CA ILE A 178 -3.61 0.36 31.30
C ILE A 178 -4.43 0.97 32.45
N PRO A 179 -3.85 1.83 33.29
CA PRO A 179 -4.60 2.56 34.32
C PRO A 179 -5.72 3.42 33.68
N ALA A 180 -6.88 3.49 34.33
CA ALA A 180 -8.04 4.21 33.79
C ALA A 180 -7.81 5.72 33.58
N ASP A 181 -6.84 6.31 34.28
CA ASP A 181 -6.44 7.72 34.15
C ASP A 181 -5.33 7.95 33.11
N ALA A 182 -4.78 6.89 32.52
CA ALA A 182 -3.81 7.00 31.45
C ALA A 182 -4.44 7.61 30.19
N ALA A 183 -3.68 8.46 29.50
CA ALA A 183 -4.15 9.18 28.32
C ALA A 183 -4.66 8.24 27.19
N GLN A 184 -4.12 7.02 27.13
CA GLN A 184 -4.45 6.02 26.11
C GLN A 184 -5.65 5.13 26.47
N ALA A 185 -6.13 5.15 27.72
CA ALA A 185 -7.17 4.23 28.20
C ALA A 185 -8.45 4.32 27.36
N GLY A 186 -8.96 5.54 27.14
CA GLY A 186 -10.17 5.76 26.34
C GLY A 186 -10.02 5.36 24.87
N ALA A 187 -8.80 5.47 24.31
CA ALA A 187 -8.54 5.04 22.93
C ALA A 187 -8.57 3.51 22.81
N VAL A 188 -7.95 2.79 23.74
CA VAL A 188 -7.94 1.32 23.75
C VAL A 188 -9.33 0.74 24.07
N ASP A 189 -10.11 1.39 24.95
CA ASP A 189 -11.51 1.04 25.20
C ASP A 189 -12.37 1.24 23.93
N GLY A 190 -12.17 2.36 23.23
CA GLY A 190 -12.83 2.64 21.95
C GLY A 190 -12.55 1.56 20.91
N VAL A 191 -11.28 1.18 20.75
CA VAL A 191 -10.85 0.08 19.86
C VAL A 191 -11.52 -1.23 20.22
N THR A 192 -11.56 -1.57 21.51
CA THR A 192 -12.19 -2.82 21.98
C THR A 192 -13.65 -2.85 21.56
N ASN A 193 -14.41 -1.77 21.81
CA ASN A 193 -15.83 -1.68 21.44
C ASN A 193 -16.06 -1.76 19.92
N THR A 194 -15.22 -1.09 19.12
CA THR A 194 -15.30 -1.13 17.66
C THR A 194 -15.07 -2.54 17.14
N LEU A 195 -14.02 -3.23 17.57
CA LEU A 195 -13.74 -4.60 17.16
C LEU A 195 -14.84 -5.56 17.58
N ASP A 196 -15.44 -5.35 18.76
CA ASP A 196 -16.58 -6.09 19.26
C ASP A 196 -17.84 -5.92 18.39
N ALA A 197 -18.07 -4.71 17.87
CA ALA A 197 -19.15 -4.43 16.95
C ALA A 197 -18.90 -5.09 15.59
N THR A 198 -17.69 -4.94 15.04
CA THR A 198 -17.29 -5.52 13.76
C THR A 198 -17.41 -7.05 13.75
N LEU A 199 -16.99 -7.73 14.83
CA LEU A 199 -17.12 -9.19 14.93
C LEU A 199 -18.57 -9.67 15.10
N ARG A 200 -19.51 -8.77 15.42
CA ARG A 200 -20.95 -9.05 15.48
C ARG A 200 -21.69 -8.73 14.18
N GLU A 201 -21.01 -8.20 13.17
CA GLU A 201 -21.62 -7.90 11.88
C GLU A 201 -22.28 -9.15 11.27
N PRO A 202 -23.47 -9.03 10.66
CA PRO A 202 -24.15 -10.17 10.04
C PRO A 202 -23.29 -10.87 8.98
N ALA A 203 -22.41 -10.13 8.29
CA ALA A 203 -21.48 -10.65 7.29
C ALA A 203 -20.38 -11.56 7.89
N VAL A 204 -20.06 -11.42 9.18
CA VAL A 204 -19.05 -12.25 9.88
C VAL A 204 -19.65 -13.57 10.36
N THR A 205 -20.94 -13.60 10.69
CA THR A 205 -21.65 -14.79 11.19
C THR A 205 -21.39 -16.07 10.36
N PRO A 206 -21.50 -16.06 9.02
CA PRO A 206 -21.24 -17.26 8.22
C PRO A 206 -19.75 -17.67 8.17
N LEU A 207 -18.82 -16.79 8.55
CA LEU A 207 -17.38 -17.08 8.60
C LEU A 207 -17.00 -17.85 9.87
N LEU A 208 -17.77 -17.68 10.95
CA LEU A 208 -17.52 -18.33 12.24
C LEU A 208 -17.77 -19.84 12.22
N SER A 209 -18.52 -20.34 11.24
CA SER A 209 -18.80 -21.77 11.05
C SER A 209 -17.80 -22.47 10.13
N CYS A 210 -16.84 -21.76 9.55
CA CYS A 210 -15.78 -22.33 8.71
C CYS A 210 -14.77 -23.14 9.54
N ASP A 211 -14.06 -24.07 8.89
CA ASP A 211 -12.99 -24.87 9.49
C ASP A 211 -11.65 -24.55 8.79
N PRO A 212 -10.61 -24.06 9.51
CA PRO A 212 -10.61 -23.74 10.93
C PRO A 212 -11.47 -22.51 11.27
N ALA A 213 -12.08 -22.54 12.46
CA ALA A 213 -12.81 -21.40 12.97
C ALA A 213 -11.85 -20.21 13.15
N PRO A 214 -12.19 -19.01 12.63
CA PRO A 214 -11.29 -17.86 12.68
C PRO A 214 -11.16 -17.25 14.08
N VAL A 215 -12.12 -17.54 14.97
CA VAL A 215 -12.13 -17.07 16.36
C VAL A 215 -11.55 -18.14 17.27
N ALA A 216 -10.59 -17.74 18.12
CA ALA A 216 -9.94 -18.63 19.07
C ALA A 216 -10.36 -18.32 20.52
N GLY A 217 -10.28 -19.33 21.39
CA GLY A 217 -10.48 -19.12 22.84
C GLY A 217 -9.36 -18.30 23.51
N GLY A 218 -8.28 -17.99 22.78
CA GLY A 218 -7.20 -17.12 23.23
C GLY A 218 -6.09 -16.97 22.18
N HIS A 219 -5.34 -15.87 22.27
CA HIS A 219 -4.18 -15.59 21.42
C HIS A 219 -2.92 -15.38 22.24
N VAL A 220 -1.76 -15.55 21.60
CA VAL A 220 -0.48 -15.14 22.19
C VAL A 220 -0.36 -13.63 22.07
N LEU A 221 -0.04 -12.94 23.17
CA LEU A 221 0.17 -11.50 23.17
C LEU A 221 1.46 -11.12 22.41
N PRO A 222 1.46 -10.00 21.69
CA PRO A 222 2.61 -9.57 20.89
C PRO A 222 3.82 -9.22 21.78
N ALA A 223 5.01 -9.25 21.18
CA ALA A 223 6.23 -8.82 21.85
C ALA A 223 6.14 -7.34 22.24
N GLY A 224 6.71 -6.97 23.40
CA GLY A 224 6.66 -5.58 23.89
C GLY A 224 5.34 -5.20 24.59
N PHE A 225 4.36 -6.11 24.66
CA PHE A 225 3.06 -5.84 25.28
C PHE A 225 3.17 -5.46 26.76
N THR A 226 4.13 -6.03 27.50
CA THR A 226 4.25 -5.76 28.94
C THR A 226 4.81 -4.36 29.18
N GLU A 227 5.67 -3.89 28.28
CA GLU A 227 6.34 -2.60 28.32
C GLU A 227 5.42 -1.46 27.87
N ASP A 228 4.69 -1.67 26.78
CA ASP A 228 3.73 -0.69 26.26
C ASP A 228 2.50 -1.37 25.62
N PRO A 229 1.46 -1.67 26.42
CA PRO A 229 0.26 -2.33 25.95
C PRO A 229 -0.47 -1.54 24.85
N ALA A 230 -0.49 -0.21 24.93
CA ALA A 230 -1.16 0.64 23.95
C ALA A 230 -0.45 0.57 22.59
N ARG A 231 0.88 0.70 22.57
CA ARG A 231 1.66 0.55 21.33
C ARG A 231 1.51 -0.86 20.74
N ALA A 232 1.47 -1.89 21.59
CA ALA A 232 1.25 -3.27 21.15
C ALA A 232 -0.12 -3.48 20.48
N VAL A 233 -1.19 -2.83 20.97
CA VAL A 233 -2.49 -2.79 20.30
C VAL A 233 -2.37 -2.10 18.94
N GLY A 234 -1.70 -0.94 18.88
CA GLY A 234 -1.44 -0.24 17.61
C GLY A 234 -0.72 -1.12 16.58
N GLY A 235 0.31 -1.85 16.99
CA GLY A 235 1.00 -2.82 16.13
C GLY A 235 0.10 -3.94 15.62
N THR A 236 -0.74 -4.50 16.49
CA THR A 236 -1.67 -5.58 16.12
C THR A 236 -2.75 -5.08 15.15
N LEU A 237 -3.22 -3.84 15.32
CA LEU A 237 -4.18 -3.23 14.40
C LEU A 237 -3.58 -3.00 13.00
N ARG A 238 -2.28 -2.71 12.88
CA ARG A 238 -1.61 -2.64 11.57
C ARG A 238 -1.58 -3.97 10.85
N GLU A 239 -1.21 -5.03 11.55
CA GLU A 239 -1.26 -6.39 10.99
C GLU A 239 -2.67 -6.75 10.54
N THR A 240 -3.67 -6.32 11.32
CA THR A 240 -5.10 -6.50 10.99
C THR A 240 -5.48 -5.74 9.73
N SER A 241 -5.06 -4.49 9.57
CA SER A 241 -5.28 -3.71 8.35
C SER A 241 -4.67 -4.40 7.12
N ALA A 242 -3.48 -5.00 7.22
CA ALA A 242 -2.88 -5.75 6.12
C ALA A 242 -3.72 -7.00 5.72
N ALA A 243 -4.28 -7.72 6.70
CA ALA A 243 -5.17 -8.83 6.45
C ALA A 243 -6.49 -8.37 5.79
N LEU A 244 -7.04 -7.25 6.24
CA LEU A 244 -8.26 -6.65 5.68
C LEU A 244 -8.07 -6.18 4.24
N VAL A 245 -6.93 -5.57 3.89
CA VAL A 245 -6.60 -5.24 2.49
C VAL A 245 -6.63 -6.48 1.60
N SER A 246 -6.02 -7.57 2.07
CA SER A 246 -6.03 -8.85 1.34
C SER A 246 -7.45 -9.41 1.17
N ALA A 247 -8.28 -9.30 2.20
CA ALA A 247 -9.68 -9.71 2.15
C ALA A 247 -10.53 -8.85 1.21
N VAL A 248 -10.32 -7.54 1.16
CA VAL A 248 -11.02 -6.62 0.25
C VAL A 248 -10.72 -7.01 -1.21
N ALA A 249 -9.46 -7.26 -1.53
CA ALA A 249 -9.04 -7.69 -2.87
C ALA A 249 -9.72 -9.00 -3.29
N ALA A 250 -9.79 -9.98 -2.37
CA ALA A 250 -10.42 -11.28 -2.62
C ALA A 250 -11.97 -11.26 -2.58
N SER A 251 -12.59 -10.15 -2.21
CA SER A 251 -14.05 -10.09 -1.98
C SER A 251 -14.85 -9.59 -3.17
N SER A 252 -16.08 -10.09 -3.29
CA SER A 252 -17.10 -9.52 -4.18
C SER A 252 -17.48 -8.09 -3.74
N PRO A 253 -17.97 -7.24 -4.65
CA PRO A 253 -18.37 -5.86 -4.34
C PRO A 253 -19.38 -5.74 -3.18
N GLU A 254 -20.33 -6.67 -3.07
CA GLU A 254 -21.36 -6.68 -2.02
C GLU A 254 -20.77 -6.91 -0.62
N ASP A 255 -19.67 -7.66 -0.53
CA ASP A 255 -19.03 -8.02 0.74
C ASP A 255 -17.88 -7.05 1.12
N ARG A 256 -17.55 -6.07 0.25
CA ARG A 256 -16.44 -5.14 0.49
C ARG A 256 -16.77 -4.03 1.48
N ASP A 257 -18.03 -3.67 1.66
CA ASP A 257 -18.42 -2.49 2.44
C ASP A 257 -18.03 -2.60 3.94
N TRP A 258 -18.36 -3.73 4.57
CA TRP A 258 -17.99 -3.97 5.97
C TRP A 258 -16.47 -4.12 6.15
N LEU A 259 -15.78 -4.74 5.17
CA LEU A 259 -14.33 -4.88 5.18
C LEU A 259 -13.61 -3.54 5.08
N LEU A 260 -14.10 -2.64 4.22
CA LEU A 260 -13.56 -1.29 4.06
C LEU A 260 -13.83 -0.44 5.31
N THR A 261 -15.00 -0.60 5.93
CA THR A 261 -15.32 0.06 7.20
C THR A 261 -14.37 -0.39 8.30
N ALA A 262 -14.23 -1.70 8.50
CA ALA A 262 -13.29 -2.27 9.46
C ALA A 262 -11.85 -1.80 9.20
N LEU A 263 -11.43 -1.79 7.93
CA LEU A 263 -10.09 -1.36 7.53
C LEU A 263 -9.79 0.10 7.86
N ARG A 264 -10.75 1.01 7.63
CA ARG A 264 -10.60 2.43 7.99
C ARG A 264 -10.49 2.62 9.50
N GLU A 265 -11.34 1.93 10.25
CA GLU A 265 -11.37 2.02 11.71
C GLU A 265 -10.08 1.46 12.33
N THR A 266 -9.61 0.29 11.88
CA THR A 266 -8.37 -0.31 12.37
C THR A 266 -7.14 0.52 12.00
N ALA A 267 -7.10 1.09 10.80
CA ALA A 267 -6.00 1.96 10.37
C ALA A 267 -5.95 3.27 11.17
N GLY A 268 -7.09 3.93 11.38
CA GLY A 268 -7.18 5.15 12.18
C GLY A 268 -6.75 4.92 13.64
N ALA A 269 -7.24 3.83 14.24
CA ALA A 269 -6.86 3.45 15.60
C ALA A 269 -5.38 3.06 15.71
N ALA A 270 -4.83 2.34 14.72
CA ALA A 270 -3.41 2.00 14.68
C ALA A 270 -2.53 3.25 14.68
N GLN A 271 -2.88 4.26 13.88
CA GLN A 271 -2.18 5.54 13.82
C GLN A 271 -2.21 6.29 15.15
N GLN A 272 -3.36 6.26 15.84
CA GLN A 272 -3.52 6.93 17.13
C GLN A 272 -2.67 6.26 18.23
N LEU A 273 -2.60 4.93 18.24
CA LEU A 273 -1.94 4.16 19.29
C LEU A 273 -0.45 3.91 19.05
N ASP A 274 0.00 3.92 17.80
CA ASP A 274 1.41 3.80 17.45
C ASP A 274 1.79 4.72 16.26
N PRO A 275 1.95 6.03 16.54
CA PRO A 275 2.12 7.05 15.51
C PRO A 275 3.48 6.98 14.78
N GLU A 276 4.47 6.30 15.35
CA GLU A 276 5.81 6.14 14.76
C GLU A 276 5.82 5.21 13.52
N HIS A 277 4.75 4.45 13.32
CA HIS A 277 4.59 3.51 12.21
C HIS A 277 3.24 3.73 11.52
N PRO A 278 3.12 4.74 10.63
CA PRO A 278 1.85 5.07 10.03
C PRO A 278 1.34 3.99 9.06
N VAL A 279 0.02 3.83 9.00
CA VAL A 279 -0.64 3.00 7.98
C VAL A 279 -0.83 3.85 6.71
N THR A 280 -0.56 3.29 5.54
CA THR A 280 -0.77 3.98 4.26
C THR A 280 -2.22 4.47 4.16
N ALA A 281 -2.41 5.76 3.88
CA ALA A 281 -3.71 6.41 3.97
C ALA A 281 -4.75 5.73 3.08
N LEU A 282 -5.90 5.38 3.68
CA LEU A 282 -7.09 4.92 2.96
C LEU A 282 -7.97 6.14 2.65
N PRO A 283 -8.58 6.22 1.46
CA PRO A 283 -9.46 7.33 1.14
C PRO A 283 -10.68 7.35 2.09
N GLY A 284 -10.87 8.50 2.74
CA GLY A 284 -12.02 8.83 3.57
C GLY A 284 -13.20 9.29 2.73
N ARG A 285 -14.41 9.01 3.23
CA ARG A 285 -15.63 9.71 2.82
C ARG A 285 -15.75 10.92 3.73
N ASP A 286 -15.73 12.11 3.15
CA ASP A 286 -16.29 13.31 3.79
C ASP A 286 -17.82 13.27 3.69
#